data_AF-A0A2V9FLQ5-F1
#
_entry.id   AF-A0A2V9FLQ5-F1
#
_cell.length_a   1.000
_cell.length_b   1.000
_cell.length_c   1.000
_cell.angle_alpha   90.00
_cell.angle_beta   90.00
_cell.angle_gamma   90.00
#
_symmetry.space_group_name_H-M   'P 1'
#
loop_
_entity.id
_entity.type
_entity.pdbx_description
1 polymer ?
#
loop_
_entity_poly.entity_id
_entity_poly.type
_entity_poly.pdbx_seq_one_letter_code
_entity_poly.pdbx_strand_id
1 'polypeptide(L)'
;MLEAGREVPPGKFLSHKWPYELPYRGLRGEKQAPFYQGGVSTSIRYEDCDSVSVDRIRVLGGRTVHWNAVVLRYAQRDFKGWSADGIEEDWPLTYDELEPYYERIEQMIGVCGQ
;
A
#
# COMPACT_ATOMS: atom_id res chain seq x y z
N MET A 1 11.99 -1.40 3.32
CA MET A 1 11.53 -0.04 3.67
C MET A 1 10.22 -0.11 4.47
N LEU A 2 10.24 -0.71 5.67
CA LEU A 2 9.08 -0.76 6.58
C LEU A 2 9.18 0.30 7.70
N GLU A 3 10.38 0.84 7.92
CA GLU A 3 10.81 1.45 9.18
C GLU A 3 11.44 2.84 9.00
N ALA A 4 10.64 3.82 8.58
CA ALA A 4 11.10 5.21 8.57
C ALA A 4 9.97 6.13 9.03
N GLY A 5 9.65 6.06 10.32
CA GLY A 5 8.55 6.81 10.89
C GLY A 5 8.40 6.64 12.39
N ARG A 6 7.59 7.49 13.02
CA ARG A 6 7.26 7.31 14.45
C ARG A 6 6.39 6.07 14.61
N GLU A 7 6.54 5.39 15.74
CA GLU A 7 5.53 4.44 16.18
C GLU A 7 4.23 5.18 16.48
N VAL A 8 3.12 4.71 15.92
CA VAL A 8 1.79 5.25 16.21
C VAL A 8 0.93 4.12 16.73
N PRO A 9 0.46 4.21 17.99
CA PRO A 9 -0.37 3.16 18.56
C PRO A 9 -1.70 3.05 17.81
N PRO A 10 -2.28 1.84 17.66
CA PRO A 10 -3.53 1.58 16.96
C PRO A 10 -4.66 2.56 17.31
N GLY A 11 -4.84 2.88 18.59
CA GLY A 11 -5.89 3.80 19.06
C GLY A 11 -5.76 5.25 18.60
N LYS A 12 -4.62 5.65 18.03
CA LYS A 12 -4.42 6.97 17.41
C LYS A 12 -4.74 6.99 15.92
N PHE A 13 -4.92 5.83 15.27
CA PHE A 13 -5.40 5.78 13.91
C PHE A 13 -6.92 5.96 13.89
N LEU A 14 -7.39 6.91 13.07
CA LEU A 14 -8.82 7.13 12.85
C LEU A 14 -9.35 6.26 11.70
N SER A 15 -8.47 5.65 10.89
CA SER A 15 -8.81 4.79 9.75
C SER A 15 -9.68 3.58 10.10
N HIS A 16 -9.60 3.10 11.34
CA HIS A 16 -10.35 1.94 11.81
C HIS A 16 -11.54 2.29 12.71
N LYS A 17 -11.77 3.58 12.97
CA LYS A 17 -12.91 4.02 13.77
C LYS A 17 -14.17 4.04 12.93
N TRP A 18 -15.25 3.54 13.50
CA TRP A 18 -16.56 3.67 12.89
C TRP A 18 -17.01 5.13 12.90
N PRO A 19 -17.84 5.57 11.93
CA PRO A 19 -18.34 6.94 11.88
C PRO A 19 -19.00 7.42 13.18
N TYR A 20 -19.61 6.51 13.96
CA TYR A 20 -20.25 6.85 15.24
C TYR A 20 -19.28 7.05 16.41
N GLU A 21 -18.03 6.56 16.30
CA GLU A 21 -16.95 6.72 17.28
C GLU A 21 -16.15 8.00 17.07
N LEU A 22 -16.38 8.70 15.94
CA LEU A 22 -15.73 9.95 15.63
C LEU A 22 -16.34 11.09 16.46
N PRO A 23 -15.51 12.00 17.00
CA PRO A 23 -15.97 13.10 17.85
C PRO A 23 -16.88 14.08 17.10
N TYR A 24 -16.70 14.20 15.79
CA TYR A 24 -17.48 15.10 14.94
C TYR A 24 -18.19 14.29 13.86
N ARG A 25 -19.48 14.58 13.66
CA ARG A 25 -20.33 13.89 12.66
C ARG A 25 -20.71 14.78 11.48
N GLY A 26 -20.13 15.98 11.39
CA GLY A 26 -20.31 16.90 10.26
C GLY A 26 -21.65 17.66 10.24
N LEU A 27 -22.47 17.56 11.28
CA LEU A 27 -23.81 18.19 11.32
C LEU A 27 -23.79 19.70 11.63
N ARG A 28 -22.66 20.27 12.08
CA ARG A 28 -22.58 21.63 12.64
C ARG A 28 -21.36 22.45 12.19
N GLY A 29 -20.86 22.20 10.98
CA GLY A 29 -19.64 22.89 10.48
C GLY A 29 -18.35 22.45 11.17
N GLU A 30 -18.41 21.40 11.97
CA GLU A 30 -17.27 20.77 12.63
C GLU A 30 -16.41 20.05 11.58
N LYS A 31 -15.10 20.29 11.61
CA LYS A 31 -14.15 19.58 10.75
C LYS A 31 -13.70 18.30 11.42
N GLN A 32 -14.00 17.18 10.78
CA GLN A 32 -13.49 15.88 11.17
C GLN A 32 -11.95 15.87 11.04
N ALA A 33 -11.27 15.28 12.02
CA ALA A 33 -9.83 15.07 11.95
C ALA A 33 -9.48 14.14 10.77
N PRO A 34 -8.36 14.36 10.07
CA PRO A 34 -8.01 13.57 8.89
C PRO A 34 -7.80 12.10 9.26
N PHE A 35 -8.27 11.19 8.39
CA PHE A 35 -8.10 9.74 8.58
C PHE A 35 -6.63 9.31 8.53
N TYR A 36 -5.85 10.00 7.71
CA TYR A 36 -4.41 9.79 7.58
C TYR A 36 -3.61 10.89 8.27
N GLN A 37 -2.35 10.59 8.52
CA GLN A 37 -1.43 11.56 9.08
C GLN A 37 -1.14 12.68 8.07
N GLY A 38 -0.68 13.83 8.56
CA GLY A 38 -0.33 14.95 7.68
C GLY A 38 0.86 14.61 6.77
N GLY A 39 0.90 15.22 5.58
CA GLY A 39 2.05 15.15 4.68
C GLY A 39 2.14 13.88 3.83
N VAL A 40 1.10 13.05 3.81
CA VAL A 40 1.08 11.81 3.01
C VAL A 40 1.35 12.09 1.53
N SER A 41 0.64 13.04 0.94
CA SER A 41 0.75 13.39 -0.49
C SER A 41 1.86 14.40 -0.81
N THR A 42 2.42 15.10 0.19
CA THR A 42 3.40 16.17 -0.02
C THR A 42 4.83 15.81 0.43
N SER A 43 5.03 14.63 1.01
CA SER A 43 6.33 14.24 1.57
C SER A 43 7.36 13.74 0.56
N ILE A 44 6.94 13.53 -0.70
CA ILE A 44 7.81 13.30 -1.86
C ILE A 44 7.40 14.34 -2.91
N ARG A 45 8.40 15.00 -3.49
CA ARG A 45 8.22 15.88 -4.64
C ARG A 45 9.15 15.41 -5.75
N TYR A 46 8.59 15.24 -6.94
CA TYR A 46 9.38 15.02 -8.15
C TYR A 46 9.67 16.38 -8.77
N GLU A 47 10.90 16.57 -9.17
CA GLU A 47 11.35 17.74 -9.93
C GLU A 47 11.26 17.42 -11.42
N ASP A 48 11.03 18.44 -12.24
CA ASP A 48 11.03 18.34 -13.71
C ASP A 48 10.11 17.23 -14.28
N CYS A 49 8.90 17.08 -13.74
CA CYS A 49 7.90 16.13 -14.24
C CYS A 49 6.50 16.75 -14.34
N ASP A 50 5.69 16.21 -15.26
CA ASP A 50 4.35 16.72 -15.58
C ASP A 50 3.27 16.19 -14.63
N SER A 51 3.49 16.38 -13.31
CA SER A 51 2.52 16.06 -12.24
C SER A 51 2.47 14.59 -11.78
N VAL A 52 3.61 14.06 -11.33
CA VAL A 52 3.64 12.82 -10.54
C VAL A 52 3.51 13.16 -9.04
N SER A 53 2.62 12.46 -8.35
CA SER A 53 2.52 12.50 -6.88
C SER A 53 2.40 11.09 -6.32
N VAL A 54 2.92 10.88 -5.11
CA VAL A 54 2.77 9.59 -4.42
C VAL A 54 2.44 9.82 -2.96
N ASP A 55 1.55 8.99 -2.45
CA ASP A 55 1.29 8.89 -1.04
C ASP A 55 2.40 8.11 -0.33
N ARG A 56 3.07 8.77 0.60
CA ARG A 56 4.07 8.16 1.47
C ARG A 56 3.68 8.33 2.93
N ILE A 57 3.59 7.20 3.62
CA ILE A 57 3.31 7.14 5.05
C ILE A 57 4.61 6.93 5.82
N ARG A 58 4.91 7.83 6.75
CA ARG A 58 6.11 7.81 7.61
C ARG A 58 5.77 7.38 9.04
N VAL A 59 5.33 6.13 9.18
CA VAL A 59 5.08 5.45 10.46
C VAL A 59 5.60 4.03 10.42
N LEU A 60 5.73 3.39 11.59
CA LEU A 60 5.95 1.96 11.70
C LEU A 60 4.92 1.19 10.84
N GLY A 61 5.38 0.32 9.95
CA GLY A 61 4.54 -0.40 8.96
C GLY A 61 4.39 0.32 7.61
N GLY A 62 4.63 1.62 7.54
CA GLY A 62 4.63 2.37 6.27
C GLY A 62 3.30 2.31 5.52
N ARG A 63 3.34 1.98 4.22
CA ARG A 63 2.16 1.97 3.33
C ARG A 63 1.16 0.84 3.64
N THR A 64 1.59 -0.22 4.34
CA THR A 64 0.70 -1.35 4.69
C THR A 64 -0.39 -0.95 5.70
N VAL A 65 -0.29 0.23 6.31
CA VAL A 65 -1.32 0.79 7.20
C VAL A 65 -2.52 1.38 6.44
N HIS A 66 -2.37 1.72 5.15
CA HIS A 66 -3.40 2.42 4.36
C HIS A 66 -3.78 1.73 3.04
N TRP A 67 -3.02 0.74 2.58
CA TRP A 67 -3.36 0.05 1.34
C TRP A 67 -4.73 -0.66 1.35
N ASN A 68 -5.24 -0.97 0.17
CA ASN A 68 -6.55 -1.61 -0.03
C ASN A 68 -6.56 -3.14 0.21
N ALA A 69 -5.47 -3.70 0.73
CA ALA A 69 -5.30 -5.15 0.95
C ALA A 69 -5.53 -6.02 -0.31
N VAL A 70 -5.16 -5.51 -1.48
CA VAL A 70 -5.22 -6.26 -2.75
C VAL A 70 -3.92 -7.03 -2.93
N VAL A 71 -4.02 -8.35 -3.04
CA VAL A 71 -2.87 -9.26 -3.11
C VAL A 71 -3.00 -10.14 -4.36
N LEU A 72 -2.53 -9.63 -5.51
CA LEU A 72 -2.55 -10.36 -6.78
C LEU A 72 -1.21 -11.03 -7.05
N ARG A 73 -1.25 -12.26 -7.59
CA ARG A 73 -0.08 -12.93 -8.15
C ARG A 73 0.19 -12.46 -9.57
N TYR A 74 1.46 -12.40 -9.95
CA TYR A 74 1.85 -12.26 -11.36
C TYR A 74 1.52 -13.55 -12.12
N ALA A 75 1.17 -13.42 -13.40
CA ALA A 75 1.06 -14.55 -14.31
C ALA A 75 2.45 -14.97 -14.82
N GLN A 76 2.60 -16.23 -15.26
CA GLN A 76 3.86 -16.74 -15.78
C GLN A 76 4.41 -15.92 -16.96
N ARG A 77 3.52 -15.35 -17.79
CA ARG A 77 3.88 -14.48 -18.92
C ARG A 77 4.50 -13.15 -18.48
N ASP A 78 4.15 -12.64 -17.31
CA ASP A 78 4.65 -11.34 -16.82
C ASP A 78 6.16 -11.37 -16.56
N PHE A 79 6.74 -12.56 -16.39
CA PHE A 79 8.19 -12.76 -16.24
C PHE A 79 8.94 -12.79 -17.58
N LYS A 80 8.23 -12.80 -18.70
CA LYS A 80 8.78 -13.00 -20.05
C LYS A 80 8.43 -11.84 -20.98
N GLY A 81 8.55 -10.60 -20.50
CA GLY A 81 8.20 -9.39 -21.28
C GLY A 81 8.89 -9.34 -22.64
N TRP A 82 10.20 -9.62 -22.68
CA TRP A 82 10.96 -9.59 -23.93
C TRP A 82 10.64 -10.80 -24.81
N SER A 83 10.71 -12.01 -24.27
CA SER A 83 10.49 -13.22 -25.05
C SER A 83 9.05 -13.37 -25.56
N ALA A 84 8.05 -12.87 -24.81
CA ALA A 84 6.65 -12.94 -25.20
C ALA A 84 6.25 -11.81 -26.15
N ASP A 85 6.65 -10.58 -25.85
CA ASP A 85 6.10 -9.37 -26.49
C ASP A 85 7.17 -8.41 -27.08
N GLY A 86 8.45 -8.68 -26.85
CA GLY A 86 9.56 -7.83 -27.30
C GLY A 86 9.67 -6.49 -26.55
N ILE A 87 9.08 -6.39 -25.36
CA ILE A 87 9.06 -5.21 -24.50
C ILE A 87 9.71 -5.50 -23.15
N GLU A 88 10.40 -4.52 -22.59
CA GLU A 88 11.16 -4.65 -21.33
C GLU A 88 12.17 -5.81 -21.39
N GLU A 89 12.57 -6.33 -20.23
CA GLU A 89 13.52 -7.44 -20.10
C GLU A 89 12.83 -8.67 -19.50
N ASP A 90 13.32 -9.85 -19.88
CA ASP A 90 12.93 -11.08 -19.21
C ASP A 90 13.51 -11.10 -17.79
N TRP A 91 12.66 -11.41 -16.82
CA TRP A 91 13.09 -11.53 -15.45
C TRP A 91 13.99 -12.77 -15.28
N PRO A 92 15.02 -12.70 -14.42
CA PRO A 92 15.90 -13.83 -14.13
C PRO A 92 15.26 -14.87 -13.19
N LEU A 93 13.94 -14.78 -12.97
CA LEU A 93 13.13 -15.64 -12.12
C LEU A 93 11.91 -16.11 -12.92
N THR A 94 11.38 -17.25 -12.53
CA THR A 94 10.13 -17.81 -13.07
C THR A 94 9.01 -17.78 -12.03
N TYR A 95 7.76 -17.90 -12.50
CA TYR A 95 6.60 -18.05 -11.61
C TYR A 95 6.76 -19.27 -10.70
N ASP A 96 7.18 -20.41 -11.23
CA ASP A 96 7.31 -21.67 -10.49
C ASP A 96 8.34 -21.56 -9.34
N GLU A 97 9.38 -20.74 -9.51
CA GLU A 97 10.33 -20.44 -8.43
C GLU A 97 9.73 -19.57 -7.33
N LEU A 98 8.77 -18.69 -7.66
CA LEU A 98 8.13 -17.77 -6.72
C LEU A 98 6.85 -18.33 -6.08
N GLU A 99 6.16 -19.26 -6.73
CA GLU A 99 4.94 -19.90 -6.25
C GLU A 99 4.99 -20.31 -4.77
N PRO A 100 6.01 -21.07 -4.28
CA PRO A 100 6.05 -21.47 -2.89
C PRO A 100 6.21 -20.29 -1.92
N TYR A 101 6.77 -19.17 -2.38
CA TYR A 101 6.89 -17.95 -1.58
C TYR A 101 5.58 -17.16 -1.57
N TYR A 102 4.85 -17.11 -2.69
CA TYR A 102 3.50 -16.56 -2.72
C TYR A 102 2.60 -17.28 -1.73
N GLU A 103 2.54 -18.61 -1.80
CA GLU A 103 1.72 -19.42 -0.87
C GLU A 103 2.07 -19.15 0.59
N ARG A 104 3.37 -19.13 0.91
CA ARG A 104 3.85 -18.88 2.28
C ARG A 104 3.42 -17.50 2.79
N ILE A 105 3.54 -16.46 1.96
CA ILE A 105 3.20 -15.09 2.35
C ILE A 105 1.68 -14.93 2.46
N GLU A 106 0.92 -15.50 1.54
CA GLU A 106 -0.54 -15.44 1.55
C GLU A 106 -1.12 -16.07 2.82
N GLN A 107 -0.58 -17.22 3.24
CA GLN A 107 -0.91 -17.85 4.51
C GLN A 107 -0.52 -16.97 5.71
N MET A 108 0.66 -16.35 5.64
CA MET A 108 1.17 -15.49 6.72
C MET A 108 0.32 -14.23 6.94
N ILE A 109 -0.17 -13.61 5.87
CA ILE A 109 -0.96 -12.36 5.94
C ILE A 109 -2.48 -12.60 5.93
N GLY A 110 -2.93 -13.84 5.77
CA GLY A 110 -4.34 -14.21 5.81
C GLY A 110 -5.13 -13.80 4.57
N VAL A 111 -4.56 -13.99 3.37
CA VAL A 111 -5.25 -13.71 2.10
C VAL A 111 -6.46 -14.62 1.94
N CYS A 112 -7.56 -14.06 1.44
CA CYS A 112 -8.75 -14.81 1.06
C CYS A 112 -9.04 -14.59 -0.44
N GLY A 113 -9.48 -15.66 -1.11
CA GLY A 113 -9.61 -15.72 -2.56
C GLY A 113 -8.96 -17.00 -3.10
N GLN A 114 -9.53 -17.55 -4.16
CA GLN A 114 -8.99 -18.72 -4.86
C GLN A 114 -8.97 -18.41 -6.35
#